data_AF-A0A9D6CDH1-F1
#
_entry.id   AF-A0A9D6CDH1-F1
#
_cell.length_a   1.000
_cell.length_b   1.000
_cell.length_c   1.000
_cell.angle_alpha   90.00
_cell.angle_beta   90.00
_cell.angle_gamma   90.00
#
_symmetry.space_group_name_H-M   'P 1'
#
loop_
_entity.id
_entity.type
_entity.pdbx_description
1 polymer ?
#
loop_
_entity_poly.entity_id
_entity_poly.type
_entity_poly.pdbx_seq_one_letter_code
_entity_poly.pdbx_strand_id
1 'polypeptide(L)'
;MKRIAVLLALSLTASFAHAFPWYASGNNIRGAQLMTEPERKAYVTQLQSMKTLPECQAYWEGHNKEIDARAAQQHVTLPPVSGNPCEVMLKMGRISK
;
A
#
# COMPACT_ATOMS: atom_id res chain seq x y z
N MET A 1 -29.25 49.37 -8.35
CA MET A 1 -28.15 48.42 -8.65
C MET A 1 -28.28 47.24 -7.69
N LYS A 2 -28.92 46.16 -8.13
CA LYS A 2 -29.51 45.13 -7.26
C LYS A 2 -28.77 43.81 -7.47
N ARG A 3 -27.97 43.44 -6.47
CA ARG A 3 -27.57 42.08 -6.05
C ARG A 3 -27.10 41.15 -7.17
N ILE A 4 -25.78 41.09 -7.36
CA ILE A 4 -25.08 40.01 -8.07
C ILE A 4 -25.31 38.72 -7.26
N ALA A 5 -26.19 37.86 -7.77
CA ALA A 5 -26.48 36.56 -7.19
C ALA A 5 -25.49 35.53 -7.74
N VAL A 6 -24.71 34.97 -6.82
CA VAL A 6 -24.35 33.55 -6.65
C VAL A 6 -24.27 32.70 -7.92
N LEU A 7 -23.11 32.08 -8.15
CA LEU A 7 -22.97 30.64 -8.44
C LEU A 7 -21.49 30.24 -8.26
N LEU A 8 -21.09 30.01 -7.00
CA LEU A 8 -19.82 29.36 -6.66
C LEU A 8 -20.10 27.88 -6.43
N ALA A 9 -20.03 27.08 -7.49
CA ALA A 9 -20.15 25.63 -7.40
C ALA A 9 -19.10 24.98 -8.31
N LEU A 10 -17.95 24.60 -7.75
CA LEU A 10 -17.09 23.60 -8.37
C LEU A 10 -16.32 22.81 -7.29
N SER A 11 -16.96 21.68 -6.93
CA SER A 11 -16.37 20.37 -6.62
C SER A 11 -15.13 20.30 -5.71
N LEU A 12 -15.37 20.04 -4.41
CA LEU A 12 -14.41 19.28 -3.59
C LEU A 12 -14.46 17.81 -4.00
N THR A 13 -13.73 17.42 -5.04
CA THR A 13 -13.24 16.04 -5.15
C THR A 13 -12.03 15.93 -4.24
N ALA A 14 -12.29 15.79 -2.92
CA ALA A 14 -11.25 15.36 -2.01
C ALA A 14 -10.78 13.99 -2.50
N SER A 15 -9.61 13.95 -3.13
CA SER A 15 -8.92 12.70 -3.39
C SER A 15 -8.62 12.12 -2.01
N PHE A 16 -9.44 11.18 -1.57
CA PHE A 16 -9.15 10.38 -0.40
C PHE A 16 -7.91 9.56 -0.75
N ALA A 17 -6.73 10.16 -0.58
CA ALA A 17 -5.49 9.43 -0.36
C ALA A 17 -5.69 8.72 0.99
N HIS A 18 -6.45 7.63 0.94
CA HIS A 18 -6.77 6.81 2.09
C HIS A 18 -5.44 6.39 2.71
N ALA A 19 -5.25 6.72 3.98
CA ALA A 19 -4.05 6.39 4.73
C ALA A 19 -3.73 4.91 4.52
N PHE A 20 -2.65 4.65 3.78
CA PHE A 20 -2.17 3.30 3.56
C PHE A 20 -1.19 2.95 4.68
N PRO A 21 -1.13 1.69 5.15
CA PRO A 21 -0.23 1.31 6.22
C PRO A 21 1.21 1.76 5.93
N TRP A 22 1.76 2.61 6.80
CA TRP A 22 3.06 3.23 6.57
C TRP A 22 4.17 2.18 6.41
N TYR A 23 4.10 1.07 7.15
CA TYR A 23 5.03 -0.07 7.11
C TYR A 23 4.98 -0.90 5.81
N ALA A 24 4.00 -0.65 4.95
CA ALA A 24 3.88 -1.28 3.64
C ALA A 24 4.21 -0.31 2.49
N SER A 25 4.80 0.86 2.79
CA SER A 25 5.08 1.92 1.82
C SER A 25 6.52 2.40 1.83
N GLY A 26 7.08 2.61 0.63
CA GLY A 26 8.38 3.25 0.43
C GLY A 26 9.49 2.58 1.25
N ASN A 27 10.32 3.38 1.90
CA ASN A 27 11.49 2.88 2.66
C ASN A 27 11.11 2.12 3.95
N ASN A 28 9.82 2.09 4.31
CA ASN A 28 9.34 1.38 5.50
C ASN A 28 8.91 -0.05 5.21
N ILE A 29 8.85 -0.45 3.93
CA ILE A 29 8.61 -1.85 3.56
C ILE A 29 9.70 -2.69 4.21
N ARG A 30 9.32 -3.79 4.85
CA ARG A 30 10.28 -4.76 5.39
C ARG A 30 11.19 -5.24 4.26
N GLY A 31 12.50 -5.02 4.40
CA GLY A 31 13.48 -5.37 3.36
C GLY A 31 13.58 -4.35 2.23
N ALA A 32 13.08 -3.13 2.39
CA ALA A 32 13.20 -2.04 1.41
C ALA A 32 14.63 -1.79 0.91
N GLN A 33 15.64 -2.07 1.74
CA GLN A 33 17.07 -1.99 1.39
C GLN A 33 17.53 -3.05 0.37
N LEU A 34 16.74 -4.12 0.18
CA LEU A 34 16.95 -5.18 -0.80
C LEU A 34 16.13 -4.97 -2.08
N MET A 35 15.50 -3.79 -2.19
CA MET A 35 14.65 -3.39 -3.30
C MET A 35 15.16 -2.06 -3.87
N THR A 36 14.99 -1.90 -5.17
CA THR A 36 15.11 -0.63 -5.86
C THR A 36 13.87 0.24 -5.60
N GLU A 37 13.98 1.55 -5.81
CA GLU A 37 12.83 2.45 -5.69
C GLU A 37 11.66 2.10 -6.63
N PRO A 38 11.89 1.73 -7.91
CA PRO A 38 10.83 1.25 -8.79
C PRO A 38 10.13 -0.01 -8.27
N GLU A 39 10.87 -0.98 -7.73
CA GLU A 39 10.27 -2.19 -7.14
C GLU A 39 9.36 -1.85 -5.96
N ARG A 40 9.78 -0.92 -5.08
CA ARG A 40 8.95 -0.49 -3.94
C ARG A 40 7.66 0.17 -4.41
N LYS A 41 7.74 1.03 -5.43
CA LYS A 41 6.54 1.67 -6.02
C LYS A 41 5.62 0.65 -6.69
N ALA A 42 6.19 -0.29 -7.44
CA ALA A 42 5.43 -1.37 -8.08
C ALA A 42 4.72 -2.24 -7.04
N TYR A 43 5.41 -2.61 -5.95
CA TYR A 43 4.82 -3.34 -4.84
C TYR A 43 3.61 -2.63 -4.23
N VAL A 44 3.75 -1.34 -3.88
CA VAL A 44 2.63 -0.57 -3.31
C VAL A 44 1.46 -0.46 -4.29
N THR A 45 1.77 -0.21 -5.57
CA THR A 45 0.75 -0.06 -6.62
C THR A 45 -0.03 -1.35 -6.80
N GLN A 46 0.66 -2.48 -6.84
CA GLN A 46 0.06 -3.79 -7.02
C GLN A 46 -0.71 -4.22 -5.77
N LEU A 47 -0.15 -4.02 -4.57
CA LEU A 47 -0.84 -4.35 -3.32
C LEU A 47 -2.16 -3.57 -3.19
N GLN A 48 -2.18 -2.29 -3.58
CA GLN A 48 -3.38 -1.44 -3.55
C GLN A 48 -4.41 -1.76 -4.65
N SER A 49 -4.02 -2.48 -5.71
CA SER A 49 -4.90 -2.82 -6.83
C SER A 49 -5.78 -4.04 -6.57
N MET A 50 -5.34 -4.91 -5.64
CA MET A 50 -6.02 -6.14 -5.19
C MET A 50 -7.49 -5.90 -4.86
N LYS A 51 -8.34 -6.91 -5.11
CA LYS A 51 -9.80 -6.80 -4.90
C LYS A 51 -10.31 -7.68 -3.77
N THR A 52 -9.64 -8.79 -3.50
CA THR A 52 -10.08 -9.75 -2.50
C THR A 52 -8.99 -10.02 -1.48
N LEU A 53 -9.39 -10.43 -0.27
CA LEU A 53 -8.46 -10.79 0.80
C LEU A 53 -7.51 -11.92 0.38
N PRO A 54 -7.97 -13.03 -0.22
CA PRO A 54 -7.06 -14.12 -0.61
C PRO A 54 -6.03 -13.68 -1.66
N GLU A 55 -6.44 -12.87 -2.63
CA GLU A 55 -5.56 -12.32 -3.67
C GLU A 55 -4.48 -11.43 -3.05
N CYS A 56 -4.88 -10.52 -2.16
CA CYS A 56 -3.96 -9.65 -1.45
C CYS A 56 -2.97 -10.44 -0.58
N GLN A 57 -3.46 -11.42 0.19
CA GLN A 57 -2.64 -12.26 1.06
C GLN A 57 -1.60 -13.04 0.25
N ALA A 58 -2.03 -13.69 -0.84
CA ALA A 58 -1.12 -14.42 -1.72
C ALA A 58 -0.02 -13.52 -2.29
N TYR A 59 -0.38 -12.31 -2.75
CA TYR A 59 0.58 -11.34 -3.26
C TYR A 59 1.56 -10.86 -2.18
N TRP A 60 1.05 -10.50 -1.01
CA TRP A 60 1.86 -10.00 0.10
C TRP A 60 2.80 -11.06 0.68
N GLU A 61 2.33 -12.28 0.89
CA GLU A 61 3.14 -13.40 1.35
C GLU A 61 4.19 -13.80 0.32
N GLY A 62 3.83 -13.80 -0.97
CA GLY A 62 4.77 -14.03 -2.06
C GLY A 62 5.91 -13.02 -2.05
N HIS A 63 5.59 -11.73 -1.89
CA HIS A 63 6.59 -10.68 -1.77
C HIS A 63 7.49 -10.86 -0.55
N ASN A 64 6.93 -11.20 0.63
CA ASN A 64 7.75 -11.43 1.83
C ASN A 64 8.71 -12.61 1.64
N LYS A 65 8.27 -13.72 1.03
CA LYS A 65 9.12 -14.88 0.72
C LYS A 65 10.26 -14.52 -0.22
N GLU A 66 9.99 -13.71 -1.24
CA GLU A 66 11.01 -13.21 -2.16
C GLU A 66 12.07 -12.37 -1.41
N ILE A 67 11.61 -11.47 -0.54
CA ILE A 67 12.49 -10.63 0.27
C ILE A 67 13.33 -11.45 1.25
N ASP A 68 12.74 -12.48 1.87
CA ASP A 68 13.47 -13.42 2.74
C ASP A 68 14.56 -14.18 1.97
N ALA A 69 14.27 -14.62 0.74
CA ALA A 69 15.25 -15.29 -0.11
C ALA A 69 16.40 -14.34 -0.50
N ARG A 70 16.10 -13.10 -0.89
CA ARG A 70 17.12 -12.07 -1.18
C ARG A 70 17.97 -11.78 0.06
N ALA A 71 17.36 -11.70 1.23
CA ALA A 71 18.05 -11.47 2.49
C ALA A 71 19.01 -12.61 2.84
N ALA A 72 18.56 -13.86 2.68
CA ALA A 72 19.40 -15.03 2.89
C ALA A 72 20.61 -15.06 1.94
N GLN A 73 20.41 -14.73 0.66
CA GLN A 73 21.49 -14.66 -0.34
C GLN A 73 22.54 -13.59 -0.03
N GLN A 74 22.13 -12.50 0.62
CA GLN A 74 23.00 -11.37 0.96
C GLN A 74 23.45 -11.40 2.43
N HIS A 75 23.16 -12.47 3.17
CA HIS A 75 23.44 -12.60 4.61
C HIS A 75 22.90 -11.43 5.46
N VAL A 76 21.77 -10.86 5.04
CA VAL A 76 21.08 -9.76 5.76
C VAL A 76 20.04 -10.35 6.70
N THR A 77 20.07 -9.93 7.97
CA THR A 77 19.00 -10.27 8.93
C THR A 77 17.88 -9.23 8.82
N LEU A 78 16.66 -9.71 8.55
CA LEU A 78 15.48 -8.85 8.50
C LEU A 78 14.73 -8.87 9.85
N PRO A 79 14.09 -7.74 10.24
CA PRO A 79 13.18 -7.75 11.38
C PRO A 79 11.99 -8.68 11.11
N PRO A 80 11.22 -9.09 12.14
CA PRO A 80 9.98 -9.83 11.92
C PRO A 80 8.98 -9.02 11.09
N VAL A 81 8.06 -9.71 10.43
CA VAL A 81 6.96 -9.08 9.68
C VAL A 81 6.11 -8.25 10.64
N SER A 82 5.89 -6.98 10.32
CA SER A 82 5.08 -6.06 11.11
C SER A 82 3.74 -5.79 10.42
N GLY A 83 2.65 -6.15 11.11
CA GLY A 83 1.29 -5.93 10.63
C GLY A 83 0.94 -6.72 9.36
N ASN A 84 -0.31 -6.56 8.92
CA ASN A 84 -0.83 -7.17 7.71
C ASN A 84 -1.58 -6.09 6.89
N PRO A 85 -1.03 -5.62 5.77
CA PRO A 85 -1.67 -4.55 5.01
C PRO A 85 -2.99 -4.99 4.37
N CYS A 86 -3.15 -6.28 4.07
CA CYS A 86 -4.39 -6.84 3.51
C CYS A 86 -5.54 -6.81 4.51
N GLU A 87 -5.27 -7.14 5.78
CA GLU A 87 -6.27 -7.00 6.84
C GLU A 87 -6.69 -5.55 7.07
N VAL A 88 -5.76 -4.60 6.96
CA VAL A 88 -6.09 -3.18 7.05
C VAL A 88 -6.95 -2.76 5.87
N MET A 89 -6.59 -3.16 4.64
CA MET A 89 -7.40 -2.89 3.45
C MET A 89 -8.81 -3.49 3.55
N LEU A 90 -8.94 -4.69 4.12
CA LEU A 90 -10.24 -5.31 4.39
C LEU A 90 -11.05 -4.50 5.40
N LYS A 91 -10.45 -4.11 6.52
CA LYS A 91 -11.11 -3.30 7.56
C LYS A 91 -11.54 -1.92 7.05
N MET A 92 -10.80 -1.37 6.09
CA MET A 92 -11.14 -0.12 5.40
C MET A 92 -12.20 -0.28 4.31
N GLY A 93 -12.69 -1.49 4.05
CA GLY A 93 -13.65 -1.76 2.98
C GLY A 93 -13.08 -1.60 1.56
N ARG A 94 -11.75 -1.65 1.40
CA ARG A 94 -11.08 -1.51 0.09
C ARG A 94 -11.05 -2.81 -0.72
N ILE A 95 -11.14 -3.94 -0.03
CA ILE A 95 -11.17 -5.29 -0.62
C ILE A 95 -12.28 -6.10 0.03
N SER A 96 -12.80 -7.09 -0.69
CA SER A 96 -13.78 -8.05 -0.16
C SER A 96 -13.08 -9.17 0.61
N LYS A 97 -13.87 -9.88 1.44
CA LYS A 97 -13.44 -11.18 1.95
C LYS A 97 -13.26 -12.18 0.82
#